data_AF-A0A0C3H468-F1
#
_entry.id   AF-A0A0C3H468-F1
#
_cell.length_a   1.000
_cell.length_b   1.000
_cell.length_c   1.000
_cell.angle_alpha   90.00
_cell.angle_beta   90.00
_cell.angle_gamma   90.00
#
_symmetry.space_group_name_H-M   'P 1'
#
loop_
_entity.id
_entity.type
_entity.pdbx_description
1 polymer ?
#
loop_
_entity_poly.entity_id
_entity_poly.type
_entity_poly.pdbx_seq_one_letter_code
_entity_poly.pdbx_strand_id
1 'polypeptide(L)'
;MERAFDYYNGGDILEKFALTVLEDQSAFNRASSDTIRRHFQQWSLTAYPTEQRHQDGTIIGRSPRYQYAVQVDLEALNSVVYDALVPPAIDTTTKGLVKLIDKSWYLGRGEGIDPHMLHEPIEGMN
;
A
#
# COMPACT_ATOMS: atom_id res chain seq x y z
N MET A 1 -13.88 -17.61 3.36
CA MET A 1 -13.54 -16.17 3.43
C MET A 1 -13.03 -15.83 4.83
N GLU A 2 -13.81 -16.12 5.89
CA GLU A 2 -13.47 -15.91 7.30
C GLU A 2 -12.08 -16.47 7.72
N ARG A 3 -11.79 -17.75 7.41
CA ARG A 3 -10.49 -18.38 7.70
C ARG A 3 -9.26 -17.68 7.12
N ALA A 4 -9.41 -16.97 5.99
CA ALA A 4 -8.30 -16.24 5.40
C ALA A 4 -8.03 -14.94 6.17
N PHE A 5 -9.08 -14.24 6.61
CA PHE A 5 -8.94 -13.04 7.43
C PHE A 5 -8.32 -13.35 8.79
N ASP A 6 -8.70 -14.46 9.42
CA ASP A 6 -8.07 -14.92 10.67
C ASP A 6 -6.58 -15.24 10.47
N TYR A 7 -6.24 -15.94 9.39
CA TYR A 7 -4.85 -16.32 9.09
C TYR A 7 -3.94 -15.11 8.81
N TYR A 8 -4.47 -14.09 8.13
CA TYR A 8 -3.76 -12.87 7.80
C TYR A 8 -3.93 -11.77 8.84
N ASN A 9 -4.63 -12.02 9.96
CA ASN A 9 -5.00 -10.98 10.93
C ASN A 9 -5.71 -9.78 10.27
N GLY A 10 -6.43 -10.01 9.17
CA GLY A 10 -7.05 -8.98 8.33
C GLY A 10 -8.44 -8.52 8.81
N GLY A 11 -8.88 -8.96 9.99
CA GLY A 11 -10.16 -8.52 10.57
C GLY A 11 -10.22 -7.01 10.83
N ASP A 12 -9.06 -6.37 10.99
CA ASP A 12 -8.93 -4.92 11.11
C ASP A 12 -9.37 -4.14 9.88
N ILE A 13 -9.29 -4.76 8.70
CA ILE A 13 -9.76 -4.17 7.44
C ILE A 13 -11.29 -4.24 7.33
N LEU A 14 -11.91 -5.27 7.94
CA LEU A 14 -13.36 -5.51 7.85
C LEU A 14 -14.15 -4.60 8.79
N GLU A 15 -13.71 -4.44 10.03
CA GLU A 15 -14.41 -3.59 11.01
C GLU A 15 -14.15 -2.08 10.80
N LYS A 16 -13.05 -1.73 10.10
CA LYS A 16 -12.61 -0.35 9.94
C LYS A 16 -12.15 -0.08 8.51
N PHE A 17 -13.10 0.12 7.59
CA PHE A 17 -12.86 0.90 6.37
C PHE A 17 -12.49 2.39 6.67
N ALA A 18 -11.87 2.67 7.82
CA ALA A 18 -11.26 3.92 8.19
C ALA A 18 -9.93 4.02 7.45
N LEU A 19 -9.97 4.66 6.28
CA LEU A 19 -8.77 5.06 5.56
C LEU A 19 -7.88 5.89 6.50
N THR A 20 -6.61 5.52 6.61
CA THR A 20 -5.61 6.31 7.31
C THR A 20 -4.84 7.11 6.27
N VAL A 21 -5.16 8.41 6.19
CA VAL A 21 -4.48 9.32 5.27
C VAL A 21 -3.26 9.88 5.98
N LEU A 22 -2.09 9.65 5.40
CA LEU A 22 -0.83 10.24 5.88
C LEU A 22 -0.50 11.43 4.98
N GLU A 23 -0.67 12.64 5.52
CA GLU A 23 -0.30 13.88 4.82
C GLU A 23 0.96 14.46 5.48
N ASP A 24 2.09 14.37 4.77
CA ASP A 24 3.31 15.10 5.09
C ASP A 24 3.81 15.74 3.80
N GLN A 25 3.38 16.98 3.54
CA GLN A 25 3.74 17.69 2.33
C GLN A 25 5.26 17.89 2.21
N SER A 26 5.96 18.03 3.34
CA SER A 26 7.41 18.24 3.36
C SER A 26 8.17 16.97 2.95
N ALA A 27 7.68 15.80 3.34
CA ALA A 27 8.27 14.51 3.01
C ALA A 27 7.80 13.93 1.67
N PHE A 28 6.57 14.24 1.25
CA PHE A 28 5.91 13.55 0.12
C PHE A 28 5.82 14.36 -1.17
N ASN A 29 6.09 15.67 -1.14
CA ASN A 29 6.05 16.47 -2.36
C ASN A 29 7.08 15.96 -3.38
N ARG A 30 6.59 15.44 -4.52
CA ARG A 30 7.39 14.81 -5.59
C ARG A 30 8.26 13.64 -5.09
N ALA A 31 7.87 12.99 -3.99
CA ALA A 31 8.58 11.84 -3.47
C ALA A 31 8.45 10.63 -4.42
N SER A 32 9.53 9.86 -4.54
CA SER A 32 9.51 8.59 -5.25
C SER A 32 8.74 7.53 -4.48
N SER A 33 8.28 6.49 -5.17
CA SER A 33 7.65 5.33 -4.52
C SER A 33 8.59 4.66 -3.48
N ASP A 34 9.91 4.75 -3.66
CA ASP A 34 10.90 4.30 -2.66
C ASP A 34 10.86 5.11 -1.36
N THR A 35 10.78 6.43 -1.48
CA THR A 35 10.72 7.34 -0.32
C THR A 35 9.44 7.07 0.48
N ILE A 36 8.30 6.96 -0.21
CA ILE A 36 7.02 6.62 0.42
C ILE A 36 7.09 5.25 1.08
N ARG A 37 7.69 4.24 0.43
CA ARG A 37 7.86 2.90 1.01
C ARG A 37 8.66 2.93 2.31
N ARG A 38 9.80 3.63 2.36
CA ARG A 38 10.61 3.74 3.59
C ARG A 38 9.85 4.42 4.72
N HIS A 39 9.11 5.48 4.41
CA HIS A 39 8.24 6.13 5.38
C HIS A 39 7.15 5.18 5.90
N PHE A 40 6.49 4.46 4.99
CA PHE A 40 5.48 3.47 5.33
C PHE A 40 6.04 2.31 6.17
N GLN A 41 7.26 1.85 5.89
CA GLN A 41 7.96 0.88 6.73
C GLN A 41 8.06 1.35 8.17
N GLN A 42 8.54 2.59 8.40
CA GLN A 42 8.66 3.17 9.73
C GLN A 42 7.31 3.34 10.42
N TRP A 43 6.30 3.87 9.71
CA TRP A 43 4.95 3.98 10.23
C TRP A 43 4.38 2.62 10.65
N SER A 44 4.57 1.57 9.83
CA SER A 44 4.02 0.24 10.13
C SER A 44 4.58 -0.36 11.43
N LEU A 45 5.83 -0.03 11.79
CA LEU A 45 6.47 -0.51 13.01
C LEU A 45 5.87 0.13 14.27
N THR A 46 5.37 1.36 14.18
CA THR A 46 4.79 2.09 15.32
C THR A 46 3.27 1.96 15.38
N ALA A 47 2.60 1.95 14.23
CA ALA A 47 1.15 1.84 14.13
C ALA A 47 0.65 0.44 14.50
N TYR A 48 1.30 -0.63 14.03
CA TYR A 48 0.89 -2.00 14.31
C TYR A 48 0.73 -2.31 15.81
N PRO A 49 1.74 -2.12 16.69
CA PRO A 49 1.59 -2.45 18.10
C PRO A 49 0.54 -1.58 18.81
N THR A 50 0.33 -0.34 18.34
CA THR A 50 -0.64 0.60 18.91
C THR A 50 -2.07 0.22 18.53
N GLU A 51 -2.29 -0.16 17.27
CA GLU A 51 -3.62 -0.42 16.71
C GLU A 51 -4.10 -1.87 16.97
N GLN A 52 -3.19 -2.84 16.99
CA GLN A 52 -3.49 -4.28 17.06
C GLN A 52 -3.33 -4.89 18.46
N ARG A 53 -3.37 -4.05 19.50
CA ARG A 53 -3.29 -4.38 20.95
C ARG A 53 -3.16 -5.89 21.24
N HIS A 54 -1.93 -6.33 21.54
CA HIS A 54 -1.55 -7.71 21.87
C HIS A 54 -1.67 -8.74 20.73
N GLN A 55 -0.66 -8.77 19.85
CA GLN A 55 -0.29 -10.00 19.16
C GLN A 55 1.14 -10.40 19.59
N ASP A 56 1.28 -11.59 20.17
CA ASP A 56 2.56 -12.13 20.65
C ASP A 56 3.63 -11.96 19.57
N GLY A 57 4.64 -11.15 19.91
CA GLY A 57 5.49 -10.39 19.00
C GLY A 57 6.41 -11.20 18.09
N THR A 58 5.83 -11.97 17.17
CA THR A 58 6.61 -12.81 16.25
C THR A 58 6.40 -12.44 14.79
N ILE A 59 5.27 -11.80 14.41
CA ILE A 59 5.04 -11.39 13.01
C ILE A 59 4.27 -10.07 12.96
N ILE A 60 5.00 -8.95 12.87
CA ILE A 60 4.39 -7.66 12.51
C ILE A 60 3.85 -7.78 11.08
N GLY A 61 2.54 -7.55 10.90
CA GLY A 61 1.98 -7.26 9.58
C GLY A 61 1.75 -8.47 8.68
N ARG A 62 0.90 -9.42 9.10
CA ARG A 62 0.17 -10.25 8.15
C ARG A 62 -1.03 -9.54 7.53
N SER A 63 -1.56 -8.51 8.22
CA SER A 63 -2.69 -7.74 7.71
C SER A 63 -2.23 -6.89 6.53
N PRO A 64 -2.98 -6.88 5.41
CA PRO A 64 -2.73 -5.99 4.29
C PRO A 64 -2.55 -4.52 4.69
N ARG A 65 -3.19 -4.06 5.79
CA ARG A 65 -3.05 -2.69 6.34
C ARG A 65 -1.60 -2.28 6.62
N TYR A 66 -0.75 -3.22 7.01
CA TYR A 66 0.66 -2.97 7.34
C TYR A 66 1.63 -3.54 6.29
N GLN A 67 1.11 -4.08 5.19
CA GLN A 67 1.88 -4.64 4.07
C GLN A 67 1.81 -3.75 2.83
N TYR A 68 0.66 -3.14 2.57
CA TYR A 68 0.43 -2.36 1.37
C TYR A 68 0.03 -0.93 1.71
N ALA A 69 0.63 0.02 0.99
CA ALA A 69 0.19 1.41 0.97
C ALA A 69 -0.36 1.78 -0.41
N VAL A 70 -1.35 2.66 -0.44
CA VAL A 70 -1.86 3.27 -1.67
C VAL A 70 -1.26 4.67 -1.76
N GLN A 71 -0.39 4.89 -2.75
CA GLN A 71 0.10 6.22 -3.07
C GLN A 71 -0.83 6.87 -4.10
N VAL A 72 -1.34 8.05 -3.74
CA VAL A 72 -2.15 8.90 -4.60
C VAL A 72 -1.31 10.14 -4.94
N ASP A 73 -0.67 10.13 -6.10
CA ASP A 73 0.01 11.30 -6.65
C ASP A 73 -0.91 12.09 -7.60
N LEU A 74 -0.38 13.15 -8.22
CA LEU A 74 -1.15 14.00 -9.13
C LEU A 74 -1.70 13.22 -10.33
N GLU A 75 -0.92 12.27 -10.87
CA GLU A 75 -1.35 11.44 -12.00
C GLU A 75 -2.49 10.51 -11.59
N ALA A 76 -2.33 9.81 -10.46
CA ALA A 76 -3.38 8.94 -9.90
C ALA A 76 -4.66 9.74 -9.62
N LEU A 77 -4.54 10.91 -8.98
CA LEU A 77 -5.67 11.78 -8.69
C LEU A 77 -6.38 12.24 -9.97
N ASN A 78 -5.63 12.66 -10.98
CA ASN A 78 -6.20 13.10 -12.25
C ASN A 78 -6.92 11.95 -12.96
N SER A 79 -6.33 10.76 -12.98
CA SER A 79 -6.93 9.58 -13.62
C SER A 79 -8.30 9.22 -13.05
N VAL A 80 -8.51 9.47 -11.75
CA VAL A 80 -9.75 9.10 -11.04
C VAL A 80 -10.76 10.24 -11.02
N VAL A 81 -10.31 11.48 -10.81
CA VAL A 81 -11.20 12.61 -10.52
C VAL A 81 -11.52 13.45 -11.76
N TYR A 82 -10.54 13.64 -12.64
CA TYR A 82 -10.67 14.60 -13.75
C TYR A 82 -10.76 13.93 -15.12
N ASP A 83 -9.98 12.87 -15.34
CA ASP A 83 -9.87 12.20 -16.64
C ASP A 83 -10.87 11.05 -16.80
N ALA A 84 -11.34 10.47 -15.68
CA ALA A 84 -12.40 9.48 -15.72
C ALA A 84 -13.74 10.15 -16.08
N LEU A 85 -14.45 9.55 -17.04
CA LEU A 85 -15.85 9.92 -17.27
C LEU A 85 -16.66 9.61 -16.01
N VAL A 86 -17.38 10.60 -15.49
CA VAL A 86 -18.30 10.38 -14.36
C VAL A 86 -19.33 9.34 -14.79
N PRO A 87 -19.35 8.16 -14.16
CA PRO A 87 -20.20 7.11 -14.66
C PRO A 87 -21.67 7.39 -14.31
N PRO A 88 -22.62 7.02 -15.19
CA PRO A 88 -24.05 7.22 -14.96
C PRO A 88 -24.64 6.31 -13.85
N ALA A 89 -23.85 5.35 -13.36
CA ALA A 89 -24.15 4.45 -12.25
C ALA A 89 -22.83 4.05 -11.54
N ILE A 90 -22.88 3.27 -10.45
CA ILE A 90 -21.66 2.69 -9.85
C ILE A 90 -20.92 1.92 -10.92
N ASP A 91 -19.74 2.39 -11.29
CA ASP A 91 -18.92 1.81 -12.34
C ASP A 91 -17.79 1.01 -11.74
N THR A 92 -17.85 -0.30 -11.96
CA THR A 92 -16.81 -1.25 -11.56
C THR A 92 -15.80 -1.50 -12.69
N THR A 93 -15.90 -0.76 -13.80
CA THR A 93 -15.15 -0.96 -15.04
C THR A 93 -14.28 0.23 -15.44
N THR A 94 -14.51 1.45 -14.91
CA THR A 94 -13.60 2.58 -15.10
C THR A 94 -12.25 2.32 -14.43
N LYS A 95 -11.19 2.65 -15.16
CA LYS A 95 -9.80 2.34 -14.84
C LYS A 95 -9.12 3.55 -14.18
N GLY A 96 -9.57 3.90 -12.99
CA GLY A 96 -8.77 4.75 -12.10
C GLY A 96 -7.47 4.01 -11.74
N LEU A 97 -6.34 4.71 -11.80
CA LEU A 97 -5.04 4.13 -11.49
C LEU A 97 -4.59 4.63 -10.13
N VAL A 98 -4.04 3.74 -9.30
CA VAL A 98 -3.31 4.11 -8.07
C VAL A 98 -2.03 3.30 -7.99
N LYS A 99 -1.01 3.86 -7.33
CA LYS A 99 0.23 3.13 -7.05
C LYS A 99 0.03 2.29 -5.79
N LEU A 100 0.10 0.97 -5.93
CA LEU A 100 0.14 0.05 -4.80
C LEU A 100 1.60 -0.21 -4.42
N ILE A 101 1.97 0.16 -3.20
CA ILE A 101 3.32 -0.02 -2.65
C ILE A 101 3.31 -1.23 -1.74
N ASP A 102 4.03 -2.28 -2.14
CA ASP A 102 4.42 -3.36 -1.24
C ASP A 102 5.58 -2.89 -0.34
N LYS A 103 5.37 -2.99 0.98
CA LYS A 103 6.36 -2.63 2.01
C LYS A 103 7.67 -3.41 1.89
N SER A 104 7.59 -4.68 1.50
CA SER A 104 8.72 -5.61 1.43
C SER A 104 9.54 -5.49 0.15
N TRP A 105 9.02 -4.77 -0.85
CA TRP A 105 9.71 -4.56 -2.12
C TRP A 105 10.98 -3.73 -1.94
N TYR A 106 12.13 -4.23 -2.38
CA TYR A 106 13.38 -3.48 -2.45
C TYR A 106 13.87 -3.51 -3.90
N LEU A 107 14.27 -2.35 -4.41
CA LEU A 107 14.92 -2.24 -5.70
C LEU A 107 16.35 -2.79 -5.55
N GLY A 108 16.58 -4.07 -5.89
CA GLY A 108 17.95 -4.61 -5.97
C GLY A 108 18.28 -6.00 -5.40
N ARG A 109 17.36 -6.93 -5.05
CA ARG A 109 17.77 -8.37 -5.03
C ARG A 109 17.79 -8.90 -6.44
N GLY A 110 18.95 -8.81 -7.05
CA GLY A 110 19.36 -9.72 -8.11
C GLY A 110 19.98 -11.03 -7.58
N GLU A 111 20.07 -11.26 -6.26
CA GLU A 111 20.71 -12.47 -5.74
C GLU A 111 19.79 -13.25 -4.81
N GLY A 112 19.30 -14.39 -5.33
CA GLY A 112 18.69 -15.47 -4.54
C GLY A 112 17.17 -15.62 -4.60
N ILE A 113 16.46 -14.81 -5.37
CA ILE A 113 15.02 -15.00 -5.62
C ILE A 113 14.80 -15.60 -7.01
N ASP A 114 13.88 -16.56 -7.10
CA ASP A 114 13.42 -17.15 -8.35
C ASP A 114 13.17 -16.03 -9.39
N PRO A 115 13.81 -16.08 -10.57
CA PRO A 115 13.66 -15.06 -11.60
C PRO A 115 12.20 -14.82 -12.03
N HIS A 116 11.26 -15.73 -11.70
CA HIS A 116 9.83 -15.53 -11.89
C HIS A 116 9.15 -14.57 -10.89
N MET A 117 9.84 -14.13 -9.83
CA MET A 117 9.35 -13.12 -8.87
C MET A 117 10.07 -11.77 -8.98
N LEU A 118 10.93 -11.60 -9.99
CA LEU A 118 11.50 -10.31 -10.35
C LEU A 118 10.43 -9.48 -11.07
N HIS A 119 9.62 -8.73 -10.30
CA HIS A 119 8.81 -7.67 -10.90
C HIS A 119 9.70 -6.50 -11.28
N GLU A 120 9.47 -5.92 -12.46
CA GLU A 120 10.16 -4.69 -12.83
C GLU A 120 9.68 -3.54 -11.92
N PRO A 121 10.57 -2.63 -11.51
CA PRO A 121 10.18 -1.40 -10.86
C PRO A 121 9.19 -0.63 -11.75
N ILE A 122 8.04 -0.25 -11.19
CA ILE A 122 7.05 0.58 -11.92
C ILE A 122 7.65 1.95 -12.28
N GLU A 123 8.59 2.45 -11.47
CA GLU A 123 9.32 3.68 -11.76
C GLU A 123 10.67 3.30 -12.39
N GLY A 124 10.76 3.47 -13.72
CA GLY A 124 11.99 3.32 -14.47
C GLY A 124 13.12 4.15 -13.89
N MET A 125 14.34 3.61 -13.92
CA MET A 125 15.55 4.35 -13.55
C MET A 125 15.67 5.60 -14.42
N ASN A 126 15.66 6.77 -13.78
CA ASN A 126 16.17 8.00 -14.39
C ASN A 126 17.69 7.95 -14.50
#